data_AF-A0ABD5ATC1-F1
#
_entry.id   AF-A0ABD5ATC1-F1
#
_cell.length_a   1.000
_cell.length_b   1.000
_cell.length_c   1.000
_cell.angle_alpha   90.00
_cell.angle_beta   90.00
_cell.angle_gamma   90.00
#
_symmetry.space_group_name_H-M   'P 1'
#
loop_
_entity.id
_entity.type
_entity.pdbx_description
1 polymer ?
#
loop_
_entity_poly.entity_id
_entity_poly.type
_entity_poly.pdbx_seq_one_letter_code
_entity_poly.pdbx_strand_id
1 'polypeptide(L)'
;SVHIELFEQFQSDSYRCFNAVELYFSLDGKLKIQHNGLNKEQYYQVAIINHSDLVKIHHAKALIKVTLPLHLLMDVQSNFMNGFFDDTKLYAHEQLREHIQSMLIYDNPEHQSKTLHTLIQLMLKECYIPCDTVYLPYMHVESDMLINVLNIIHEKIEQKITLQDLAQRFFVSSSYISILFNEQLGFNFKSYTITLKLSLSLPHLLWNNDSIYDIAQNFGFSNYSNYSKQFKNYIGVSPYTYKKTQANVNSKIVIHQKNSDIFQRLYQQFVAHTQGTKVQLDLDAILQPSRFKLPKIRVALNRLEDLWHYQQFFDSMQDVLAKQPHYLYFEEASHVTLTHNKGQQLEHLIQFMNAHHLHFSFKIASLYEFDLLEVQFLNGVKKLLHYIPTLTHALPKVNVLFDMRFLTFKDIDYLSERLARVFHTYEVELLVSHDVIHHRNAFLKEAQKLNTTISGYTFDLNDFINDELYVSTSFQHMTHE
;
A
#
# COMPACT_ATOMS: atom_id res chain seq x y z
N SER A 1 10.22 -3.78 -25.42
CA SER A 1 9.65 -5.02 -24.87
C SER A 1 9.35 -4.81 -23.40
N VAL A 2 8.26 -5.39 -22.90
CA VAL A 2 8.03 -5.50 -21.45
C VAL A 2 8.85 -6.69 -20.97
N HIS A 3 9.58 -6.52 -19.87
CA HIS A 3 10.33 -7.63 -19.25
C HIS A 3 9.71 -7.99 -17.91
N ILE A 4 9.48 -9.28 -17.68
CA ILE A 4 9.09 -9.82 -16.39
C ILE A 4 10.21 -10.74 -15.93
N GLU A 5 10.86 -10.38 -14.83
CA GLU A 5 12.01 -11.09 -14.25
C GLU A 5 11.62 -11.65 -12.88
N LEU A 6 12.03 -12.89 -12.63
CA LEU A 6 11.77 -13.63 -11.39
C LEU A 6 13.10 -13.84 -10.67
N PHE A 7 13.15 -13.59 -9.37
CA PHE A 7 14.37 -13.76 -8.57
C PHE A 7 14.09 -14.46 -7.24
N GLU A 8 14.75 -15.59 -6.97
CA GLU A 8 14.70 -16.29 -5.66
C GLU A 8 15.19 -15.40 -4.54
N GLN A 9 16.33 -14.75 -4.77
CA GLN A 9 16.87 -13.72 -3.93
C GLN A 9 17.39 -12.60 -4.82
N PHE A 10 17.16 -11.36 -4.41
CA PHE A 10 17.63 -10.20 -5.13
C PHE A 10 18.15 -9.13 -4.18
N GLN A 11 19.29 -8.57 -4.56
CA GLN A 11 19.90 -7.40 -3.97
C GLN A 11 20.55 -6.62 -5.11
N SER A 12 20.50 -5.29 -5.03
CA SER A 12 21.16 -4.42 -6.00
C SER A 12 22.06 -3.42 -5.30
N ASP A 13 23.08 -2.95 -6.03
CA ASP A 13 23.66 -1.65 -5.74
C ASP A 13 22.64 -0.54 -6.04
N SER A 14 22.90 0.68 -5.57
CA SER A 14 22.10 1.83 -5.95
C SER A 14 22.23 2.06 -7.46
N TYR A 15 21.12 2.30 -8.16
CA TYR A 15 21.10 2.64 -9.58
C TYR A 15 19.96 3.62 -9.89
N ARG A 16 20.01 4.22 -11.09
CA ARG A 16 18.95 5.08 -11.61
C ARG A 16 18.12 4.33 -12.66
N CYS A 17 16.81 4.42 -12.57
CA CYS A 17 15.90 3.83 -13.55
C CYS A 17 15.91 4.64 -14.87
N PHE A 18 16.24 3.98 -15.99
CA PHE A 18 16.33 4.59 -17.31
C PHE A 18 15.27 4.04 -18.25
N ASN A 19 14.55 4.94 -18.93
CA ASN A 19 13.59 4.63 -19.99
C ASN A 19 12.54 3.56 -19.65
N ALA A 20 12.18 3.43 -18.37
CA ALA A 20 11.13 2.53 -17.93
C ALA A 20 10.44 3.03 -16.66
N VAL A 21 9.30 2.44 -16.38
CA VAL A 21 8.74 2.32 -15.04
C VAL A 21 8.95 0.88 -14.60
N GLU A 22 9.58 0.67 -13.45
CA GLU A 22 9.80 -0.65 -12.88
C GLU A 22 8.82 -0.91 -11.73
N LEU A 23 8.24 -2.10 -11.71
CA LEU A 23 7.34 -2.57 -10.68
C LEU A 23 8.03 -3.70 -9.91
N TYR A 24 7.99 -3.63 -8.58
CA TYR A 24 8.58 -4.62 -7.69
C TYR A 24 7.57 -5.13 -6.69
N PHE A 25 7.46 -6.45 -6.54
CA PHE A 25 6.75 -7.03 -5.40
C PHE A 25 7.30 -8.41 -5.06
N SER A 26 7.26 -8.76 -3.78
CA SER A 26 7.66 -10.08 -3.28
C SER A 26 6.43 -10.98 -3.13
N LEU A 27 6.56 -12.25 -3.53
CA LEU A 27 5.53 -13.27 -3.27
C LEU A 27 5.49 -13.70 -1.81
N ASP A 28 6.63 -13.66 -1.12
CA ASP A 28 6.72 -13.92 0.32
C ASP A 28 6.29 -12.69 1.15
N GLY A 29 5.72 -11.68 0.48
CA GLY A 29 5.18 -10.48 1.09
C GLY A 29 6.20 -9.40 1.43
N LYS A 30 7.48 -9.72 1.67
CA LYS A 30 8.45 -8.74 2.20
C LYS A 30 9.43 -8.20 1.16
N LEU A 31 9.42 -6.87 0.97
CA LEU A 31 10.38 -6.14 0.13
C LEU A 31 11.06 -5.03 0.93
N LYS A 32 12.40 -5.04 1.00
CA LYS A 32 13.19 -3.94 1.56
C LYS A 32 13.86 -3.16 0.44
N ILE A 33 13.46 -1.90 0.27
CA ILE A 33 13.88 -1.04 -0.83
C ILE A 33 14.26 0.35 -0.31
N GLN A 34 15.30 0.94 -0.87
CA GLN A 34 15.56 2.37 -0.77
C GLN A 34 15.12 3.03 -2.08
N HIS A 35 14.17 3.95 -2.02
CA HIS A 35 13.62 4.68 -3.16
C HIS A 35 13.81 6.17 -2.94
N ASN A 36 14.57 6.82 -3.84
CA ASN A 36 14.93 8.23 -3.77
C ASN A 36 15.47 8.67 -2.40
N GLY A 37 16.27 7.82 -1.74
CA GLY A 37 16.83 8.07 -0.41
C GLY A 37 15.98 7.52 0.75
N LEU A 38 14.67 7.34 0.57
CA LEU A 38 13.77 6.81 1.58
C LEU A 38 13.86 5.28 1.67
N ASN A 39 14.14 4.75 2.85
CA ASN A 39 14.04 3.32 3.11
C ASN A 39 12.58 2.94 3.37
N LYS A 40 12.02 2.04 2.55
CA LYS A 40 10.67 1.49 2.68
C LYS A 40 10.77 -0.03 2.95
N GLU A 41 9.97 -0.52 3.90
CA GLU A 41 9.64 -1.94 4.01
C GLU A 41 8.19 -2.13 3.56
N GLN A 42 7.99 -2.81 2.43
CA GLN A 42 6.67 -3.03 1.85
C GLN A 42 6.23 -4.46 2.09
N TYR A 43 4.98 -4.60 2.54
CA TYR A 43 4.33 -5.88 2.82
C TYR A 43 3.16 -6.08 1.86
N TYR A 44 3.27 -7.06 0.97
CA TYR A 44 2.26 -7.42 -0.05
C TYR A 44 1.89 -6.30 -1.06
N GLN A 45 2.59 -5.17 -1.00
CA GLN A 45 2.41 -4.03 -1.89
C GLN A 45 3.35 -4.10 -3.11
N VAL A 46 3.02 -3.31 -4.12
CA VAL A 46 3.82 -3.11 -5.33
C VAL A 46 4.56 -1.79 -5.20
N ALA A 47 5.89 -1.84 -5.24
CA ALA A 47 6.73 -0.65 -5.39
C ALA A 47 6.72 -0.21 -6.86
N ILE A 48 6.55 1.09 -7.10
CA ILE A 48 6.64 1.68 -8.42
C ILE A 48 7.86 2.59 -8.48
N ILE A 49 8.76 2.34 -9.42
CA ILE A 49 10.00 3.10 -9.63
C ILE A 49 9.91 3.77 -10.98
N ASN A 50 9.79 5.10 -11.00
CA ASN A 50 9.63 5.87 -12.21
C ASN A 50 10.95 6.03 -12.95
N HIS A 51 10.84 6.46 -14.20
CA HIS A 51 11.99 6.95 -14.93
C HIS A 51 12.66 8.10 -14.16
N SER A 52 13.99 8.08 -14.12
CA SER A 52 14.84 8.97 -13.34
C SER A 52 14.85 8.72 -11.84
N ASP A 53 14.06 7.80 -11.27
CA ASP A 53 14.18 7.48 -9.84
C ASP A 53 15.49 6.76 -9.51
N LEU A 54 15.98 6.99 -8.30
CA LEU A 54 17.09 6.28 -7.70
C LEU A 54 16.57 5.16 -6.81
N VAL A 55 17.10 3.97 -6.98
CA VAL A 55 16.62 2.78 -6.29
C VAL A 55 17.78 1.88 -5.86
N LYS A 56 17.62 1.24 -4.70
CA LYS A 56 18.46 0.16 -4.21
C LYS A 56 17.57 -0.91 -3.57
N ILE A 57 17.65 -2.15 -4.04
CA ILE A 57 17.01 -3.28 -3.36
C ILE A 57 17.98 -3.83 -2.33
N HIS A 58 17.69 -3.66 -1.04
CA HIS A 58 18.57 -4.15 0.04
C HIS A 58 18.50 -5.67 0.15
N HIS A 59 17.29 -6.21 0.16
CA HIS A 59 17.05 -7.63 0.17
C HIS A 59 15.59 -7.91 -0.20
N ALA A 60 15.39 -8.84 -1.13
CA ALA A 60 14.09 -9.39 -1.45
C ALA A 60 14.20 -10.89 -1.69
N LYS A 61 13.18 -11.64 -1.26
CA LYS A 61 12.98 -13.05 -1.59
C LYS A 61 11.78 -13.19 -2.49
N ALA A 62 11.80 -14.17 -3.39
CA ALA A 62 10.70 -14.45 -4.31
C ALA A 62 10.19 -13.17 -5.02
N LEU A 63 11.13 -12.37 -5.55
CA LEU A 63 10.86 -11.07 -6.13
C LEU A 63 10.41 -11.21 -7.57
N ILE A 64 9.35 -10.50 -7.92
CA ILE A 64 8.94 -10.27 -9.30
C ILE A 64 9.26 -8.81 -9.65
N LYS A 65 10.00 -8.62 -10.73
CA LYS A 65 10.31 -7.33 -11.33
C LYS A 65 9.61 -7.24 -12.69
N VAL A 66 8.83 -6.20 -12.91
CA VAL A 66 8.27 -5.88 -14.23
C VAL A 66 8.84 -4.56 -14.72
N THR A 67 9.48 -4.57 -15.88
CA THR A 67 10.01 -3.36 -16.52
C THR A 67 9.11 -2.97 -17.68
N LEU A 68 8.37 -1.87 -17.48
CA LEU A 68 7.50 -1.25 -18.47
C LEU A 68 8.27 -0.15 -19.20
N PRO A 69 8.65 -0.33 -20.48
CA PRO A 69 9.39 0.70 -21.21
C PRO A 69 8.53 1.95 -21.45
N LEU A 70 9.14 3.14 -21.39
CA LEU A 70 8.39 4.41 -21.46
C LEU A 70 7.59 4.60 -22.74
N HIS A 71 8.05 4.09 -23.89
CA HIS A 71 7.30 4.25 -25.14
C HIS A 71 5.87 3.70 -25.03
N LEU A 72 5.66 2.59 -24.30
CA LEU A 72 4.32 2.03 -24.09
C LEU A 72 3.41 2.96 -23.30
N LEU A 73 3.98 3.65 -22.29
CA LEU A 73 3.23 4.58 -21.47
C LEU A 73 2.94 5.86 -22.25
N MET A 74 3.87 6.29 -23.10
CA MET A 74 3.70 7.46 -23.96
C MET A 74 2.71 7.24 -25.11
N ASP A 75 2.60 6.01 -25.61
CA ASP A 75 1.58 5.64 -26.61
C ASP A 75 0.16 5.78 -26.04
N VAL A 76 -0.01 5.53 -24.73
CA VAL A 76 -1.30 5.64 -24.03
C VAL A 76 -1.53 7.05 -23.47
N GLN A 77 -0.46 7.71 -22.99
CA GLN A 77 -0.48 9.03 -22.36
C GLN A 77 0.61 9.92 -22.97
N SER A 78 0.24 10.78 -23.93
CA SER A 78 1.19 11.54 -24.75
C SER A 78 2.18 12.40 -23.96
N ASN A 79 1.75 12.96 -22.82
CA ASN A 79 2.58 13.80 -21.95
C ASN A 79 3.08 13.06 -20.70
N PHE A 80 3.27 11.73 -20.77
CA PHE A 80 3.68 10.93 -19.61
C PHE A 80 4.97 11.44 -18.94
N MET A 81 5.90 12.02 -19.71
CA MET A 81 7.15 12.59 -19.17
C MET A 81 6.92 13.77 -18.22
N ASN A 82 5.79 14.45 -18.33
CA ASN A 82 5.34 15.51 -17.44
C ASN A 82 4.39 14.92 -16.40
N GLY A 83 4.82 13.84 -15.77
CA GLY A 83 4.07 13.11 -14.77
C GLY A 83 4.84 11.90 -14.28
N PHE A 84 4.31 11.28 -13.24
CA PHE A 84 4.90 10.09 -12.64
C PHE A 84 3.82 9.25 -11.96
N PHE A 85 4.16 8.01 -11.63
CA PHE A 85 3.32 7.16 -10.81
C PHE A 85 3.73 7.27 -9.34
N ASP A 86 2.77 7.52 -8.46
CA ASP A 86 2.95 7.57 -7.02
C ASP A 86 2.42 6.29 -6.37
N ASP A 87 3.32 5.45 -5.88
CA ASP A 87 2.97 4.16 -5.28
C ASP A 87 2.08 4.30 -4.03
N THR A 88 2.09 5.45 -3.35
CA THR A 88 1.23 5.72 -2.18
C THR A 88 -0.25 5.87 -2.54
N LYS A 89 -0.56 6.15 -3.81
CA LYS A 89 -1.93 6.28 -4.32
C LYS A 89 -2.50 5.01 -4.92
N LEU A 90 -1.69 3.97 -5.08
CA LEU A 90 -2.12 2.70 -5.65
C LEU A 90 -2.95 1.93 -4.60
N TYR A 91 -4.26 1.79 -4.82
CA TYR A 91 -5.12 1.01 -3.94
C TYR A 91 -5.17 -0.46 -4.39
N ALA A 92 -5.14 -0.68 -5.70
CA ALA A 92 -5.28 -1.97 -6.36
C ALA A 92 -3.99 -2.82 -6.40
N HIS A 93 -3.21 -2.86 -5.31
CA HIS A 93 -1.95 -3.62 -5.26
C HIS A 93 -2.13 -5.11 -5.58
N GLU A 94 -3.13 -5.78 -5.00
CA GLU A 94 -3.36 -7.22 -5.23
C GLU A 94 -3.79 -7.48 -6.67
N GLN A 95 -4.75 -6.71 -7.19
CA GLN A 95 -5.22 -6.83 -8.57
C GLN A 95 -4.06 -6.69 -9.55
N LEU A 96 -3.18 -5.70 -9.34
CA LEU A 96 -2.01 -5.52 -10.18
C LEU A 96 -1.06 -6.72 -10.11
N ARG A 97 -0.84 -7.29 -8.91
CA ARG A 97 -0.05 -8.52 -8.72
C ARG A 97 -0.70 -9.72 -9.42
N GLU A 98 -2.01 -9.89 -9.32
CA GLU A 98 -2.76 -10.98 -9.98
C GLU A 98 -2.68 -10.87 -11.50
N HIS A 99 -2.85 -9.67 -12.06
CA HIS A 99 -2.71 -9.45 -13.50
C HIS A 99 -1.29 -9.82 -13.96
N ILE A 100 -0.25 -9.43 -13.22
CA ILE A 100 1.14 -9.82 -13.53
C ILE A 100 1.33 -11.34 -13.44
N GLN A 101 0.78 -11.99 -12.41
CA GLN A 101 0.84 -13.45 -12.26
C GLN A 101 0.09 -14.18 -13.37
N SER A 102 -1.06 -13.67 -13.81
CA SER A 102 -1.81 -14.25 -14.93
C SER A 102 -1.02 -14.19 -16.24
N MET A 103 -0.26 -13.12 -16.48
CA MET A 103 0.64 -13.01 -17.64
C MET A 103 1.78 -14.04 -17.59
N LEU A 104 2.23 -14.41 -16.39
CA LEU A 104 3.25 -15.43 -16.19
C LEU A 104 2.73 -16.85 -16.44
N ILE A 105 1.54 -17.16 -15.93
CA ILE A 105 0.94 -18.50 -15.97
C ILE A 105 0.36 -18.82 -17.35
N TYR A 106 -0.40 -17.88 -17.92
CA TYR A 106 -1.02 -18.03 -19.23
C TYR A 106 -0.07 -17.52 -20.30
N ASP A 107 0.72 -18.43 -20.88
CA ASP A 107 1.65 -18.14 -21.97
C ASP A 107 0.94 -17.97 -23.33
N ASN A 108 -0.04 -17.07 -23.37
CA ASN A 108 -0.80 -16.68 -24.55
C ASN A 108 -0.57 -15.18 -24.86
N PRO A 109 0.00 -14.84 -26.03
CA PRO A 109 0.28 -13.45 -26.40
C PRO A 109 -0.94 -12.51 -26.41
N GLU A 110 -2.12 -13.00 -26.82
CA GLU A 110 -3.34 -12.17 -26.86
C GLU A 110 -3.82 -11.83 -25.45
N HIS A 111 -3.83 -12.83 -24.57
CA HIS A 111 -4.16 -12.63 -23.15
C HIS A 111 -3.17 -11.67 -22.50
N GLN A 112 -1.87 -11.92 -22.68
CA GLN A 112 -0.80 -11.08 -22.14
C GLN A 112 -0.91 -9.62 -22.60
N SER A 113 -1.20 -9.38 -23.89
CA SER A 113 -1.39 -8.02 -24.42
C SER A 113 -2.60 -7.33 -23.81
N LYS A 114 -3.74 -8.02 -23.69
CA LYS A 114 -4.95 -7.48 -23.07
C LYS A 114 -4.72 -7.14 -21.59
N THR A 115 -4.11 -8.05 -20.85
CA THR A 115 -3.79 -7.89 -19.43
C THR A 115 -2.82 -6.74 -19.20
N LEU A 116 -1.80 -6.58 -20.05
CA LEU A 116 -0.88 -5.45 -20.00
C LEU A 116 -1.60 -4.12 -20.22
N HIS A 117 -2.51 -4.05 -21.19
CA HIS A 117 -3.31 -2.85 -21.42
C HIS A 117 -4.15 -2.49 -20.19
N THR A 118 -4.84 -3.47 -19.60
CA THR A 118 -5.61 -3.27 -18.36
C THR A 118 -4.74 -2.78 -17.22
N LEU A 119 -3.55 -3.36 -17.03
CA LEU A 119 -2.60 -2.96 -15.99
C LEU A 119 -2.18 -1.49 -16.16
N ILE A 120 -1.83 -1.07 -17.38
CA ILE A 120 -1.43 0.32 -17.66
C ILE A 120 -2.59 1.28 -17.38
N GLN A 121 -3.82 0.94 -17.81
CA GLN A 121 -5.01 1.76 -17.57
C GLN A 121 -5.31 1.92 -16.07
N LEU A 122 -5.17 0.84 -15.30
CA LEU A 122 -5.35 0.86 -13.85
C LEU A 122 -4.33 1.78 -13.19
N MET A 123 -3.04 1.66 -13.54
CA MET A 123 -2.00 2.54 -13.02
C MET A 123 -2.24 4.02 -13.38
N LEU A 124 -2.64 4.29 -14.63
CA LEU A 124 -2.96 5.65 -15.08
C LEU A 124 -4.15 6.25 -14.33
N LYS A 125 -5.12 5.43 -13.93
CA LYS A 125 -6.31 5.88 -13.21
C LYS A 125 -6.06 6.10 -11.72
N GLU A 126 -5.31 5.23 -11.06
CA GLU A 126 -5.16 5.27 -9.60
C GLU A 126 -3.95 6.09 -9.13
N CYS A 127 -2.81 5.94 -9.80
CA CYS A 127 -1.54 6.43 -9.25
C CYS A 127 -0.79 7.42 -10.14
N TYR A 128 -1.29 7.78 -11.33
CA TYR A 128 -0.64 8.79 -12.16
C TYR A 128 -0.88 10.22 -11.64
N ILE A 129 0.19 10.97 -11.49
CA ILE A 129 0.17 12.38 -11.11
C ILE A 129 0.76 13.20 -12.27
N PRO A 130 -0.04 14.07 -12.92
CA PRO A 130 0.49 15.00 -13.91
C PRO A 130 1.29 16.12 -13.24
N CYS A 131 2.28 16.64 -13.96
CA CYS A 131 3.13 17.75 -13.58
C CYS A 131 3.12 18.80 -14.70
N ASP A 132 3.38 20.07 -14.36
CA ASP A 132 3.49 21.14 -15.36
C ASP A 132 4.78 21.02 -16.20
N THR A 133 5.83 20.47 -15.59
CA THR A 133 7.15 20.27 -16.18
C THR A 133 7.53 18.79 -16.20
N VAL A 134 8.66 18.47 -16.86
CA VAL A 134 9.23 17.12 -16.85
C VAL A 134 9.46 16.67 -15.41
N TYR A 135 9.05 15.45 -15.09
CA TYR A 135 9.19 14.89 -13.75
C TYR A 135 10.67 14.89 -13.30
N LEU A 136 10.90 15.43 -12.11
CA LEU A 136 12.17 15.34 -11.40
C LEU A 136 11.96 14.56 -10.11
N PRO A 137 12.83 13.57 -9.81
CA PRO A 137 12.69 12.76 -8.60
C PRO A 137 12.90 13.62 -7.36
N TYR A 138 11.93 13.60 -6.46
CA TYR A 138 12.07 14.19 -5.14
C TYR A 138 12.92 13.26 -4.26
N MET A 139 13.98 13.80 -3.68
CA MET A 139 14.92 13.03 -2.86
C MET A 139 14.62 13.22 -1.38
N HIS A 140 14.35 12.12 -0.69
CA HIS A 140 14.16 12.09 0.76
C HIS A 140 15.52 12.00 1.44
N VAL A 141 16.00 13.14 1.92
CA VAL A 141 17.30 13.28 2.59
C VAL A 141 17.10 14.06 3.88
N GLU A 142 17.88 13.73 4.91
CA GLU A 142 17.76 14.34 6.24
C GLU A 142 18.55 15.65 6.34
N SER A 143 19.63 15.80 5.55
CA SER A 143 20.47 16.99 5.63
C SER A 143 19.89 18.14 4.82
N ASP A 144 19.52 19.23 5.48
CA ASP A 144 19.12 20.50 4.83
C ASP A 144 20.15 20.97 3.81
N MET A 145 21.43 20.75 4.10
CA MET A 145 22.50 21.08 3.18
C MET A 145 22.43 20.24 1.90
N LEU A 146 22.18 18.93 2.02
CA LEU A 146 22.02 18.08 0.85
C LEU A 146 20.76 18.44 0.06
N ILE A 147 19.65 18.78 0.72
CA ILE A 147 18.44 19.31 0.06
C ILE A 147 18.78 20.51 -0.81
N ASN A 148 19.47 21.50 -0.24
CA ASN A 148 19.85 22.73 -0.95
C ASN A 148 20.80 22.44 -2.12
N VAL A 149 21.75 21.51 -1.95
CA VAL A 149 22.64 21.08 -3.04
C VAL A 149 21.86 20.41 -4.16
N LEU A 150 20.92 19.52 -3.84
CA LEU A 150 20.09 18.82 -4.82
C LEU A 150 19.19 19.79 -5.59
N ASN A 151 18.58 20.77 -4.92
CA ASN A 151 17.79 21.82 -5.57
C ASN A 151 18.62 22.61 -6.60
N ILE A 152 19.86 22.99 -6.24
CA ILE A 152 20.75 23.67 -7.18
C ILE A 152 21.10 22.77 -8.39
N ILE A 153 21.31 21.47 -8.15
CA ILE A 153 21.58 20.51 -9.24
C ILE A 153 20.38 20.43 -10.18
N HIS A 154 19.16 20.37 -9.65
CA HIS A 154 17.94 20.31 -10.43
C HIS A 154 17.70 21.60 -11.23
N GLU A 155 17.83 22.77 -10.59
CA GLU A 155 17.66 24.07 -11.25
C GLU A 155 18.70 24.34 -12.33
N LYS A 156 19.92 23.82 -12.18
CA LYS A 156 21.06 24.09 -13.07
C LYS A 156 21.58 22.84 -13.78
N ILE A 157 20.71 21.87 -14.03
CA ILE A 157 21.13 20.56 -14.57
C ILE A 157 21.80 20.65 -15.95
N GLU A 158 21.44 21.67 -16.73
CA GLU A 158 22.00 22.01 -18.04
C GLU A 158 23.40 22.63 -17.94
N GLN A 159 23.81 23.09 -16.76
CA GLN A 159 25.10 23.71 -16.54
C GLN A 159 26.13 22.70 -16.02
N LYS A 160 27.41 23.06 -16.15
CA LYS A 160 28.48 22.31 -15.49
C LYS A 160 28.51 22.70 -14.02
N ILE A 161 28.21 21.75 -13.14
CA ILE A 161 28.27 21.92 -11.68
C ILE A 161 29.37 21.01 -11.14
N THR A 162 30.31 21.58 -10.40
CA THR A 162 31.34 20.78 -9.70
C THR A 162 31.13 20.80 -8.19
N LEU A 163 31.70 19.80 -7.51
CA LEU A 163 31.73 19.77 -6.04
C LEU A 163 32.46 20.97 -5.44
N GLN A 164 33.44 21.54 -6.16
CA GLN A 164 34.19 22.70 -5.70
C GLN A 164 33.31 23.95 -5.71
N ASP A 165 32.50 24.13 -6.75
CA ASP A 165 31.56 25.26 -6.86
C ASP A 165 30.54 25.24 -5.72
N LEU A 166 30.00 24.06 -5.43
CA LEU A 166 29.05 23.87 -4.33
C LEU A 166 29.71 24.06 -2.96
N ALA A 167 30.89 23.48 -2.76
CA ALA A 167 31.66 23.63 -1.53
C ALA A 167 31.95 25.10 -1.20
N GLN A 168 32.38 25.88 -2.20
CA GLN A 168 32.62 27.31 -2.06
C GLN A 168 31.33 28.07 -1.75
N ARG A 169 30.23 27.76 -2.44
CA ARG A 169 28.94 28.43 -2.24
C ARG A 169 28.36 28.23 -0.84
N PHE A 170 28.55 27.05 -0.26
CA PHE A 170 28.02 26.69 1.05
C PHE A 170 29.06 26.77 2.18
N PHE A 171 30.27 27.25 1.89
CA PHE A 171 31.37 27.39 2.86
C PHE A 171 31.74 26.08 3.57
N VAL A 172 31.77 24.96 2.83
CA VAL A 172 32.17 23.63 3.33
C VAL A 172 33.29 23.02 2.48
N SER A 173 33.80 21.85 2.89
CA SER A 173 34.70 21.07 2.03
C SER A 173 33.92 20.26 0.98
N SER A 174 34.52 20.05 -0.19
CA SER A 174 33.96 19.14 -1.21
C SER A 174 33.84 17.69 -0.71
N SER A 175 34.71 17.28 0.22
CA SER A 175 34.66 15.98 0.87
C SER A 175 33.40 15.82 1.70
N TYR A 176 33.00 16.86 2.44
CA TYR A 176 31.77 16.83 3.25
C TYR A 176 30.53 16.59 2.37
N ILE A 177 30.40 17.32 1.26
CA ILE A 177 29.29 17.09 0.31
C ILE A 177 29.34 15.67 -0.26
N SER A 178 30.53 15.16 -0.59
CA SER A 178 30.69 13.80 -1.12
C SER A 178 30.26 12.72 -0.12
N ILE A 179 30.57 12.92 1.17
CA ILE A 179 30.14 12.04 2.26
C ILE A 179 28.61 12.03 2.36
N LEU A 180 27.97 13.20 2.38
CA LEU A 180 26.50 13.31 2.44
C LEU A 180 25.81 12.55 1.30
N PHE A 181 26.34 12.67 0.07
CA PHE A 181 25.84 11.92 -1.09
C PHE A 181 25.94 10.41 -0.91
N ASN A 182 27.09 9.91 -0.44
CA ASN A 182 27.27 8.48 -0.22
C ASN A 182 26.42 7.94 0.94
N GLU A 183 26.34 8.67 2.05
CA GLU A 183 25.64 8.22 3.25
C GLU A 183 24.11 8.24 3.06
N GLN A 184 23.56 9.32 2.49
CA GLN A 184 22.10 9.48 2.41
C GLN A 184 21.50 8.91 1.13
N LEU A 185 22.25 8.89 0.01
CA LEU A 185 21.73 8.42 -1.28
C LEU A 185 22.37 7.09 -1.73
N GLY A 186 23.43 6.63 -1.08
CA GLY A 186 24.22 5.48 -1.55
C GLY A 186 24.84 5.72 -2.92
N PHE A 187 25.01 6.99 -3.33
CA PHE A 187 25.39 7.37 -4.68
C PHE A 187 26.35 8.55 -4.65
N ASN A 188 27.50 8.44 -5.31
CA ASN A 188 28.44 9.56 -5.34
C ASN A 188 27.90 10.72 -6.21
N PHE A 189 28.29 11.95 -5.85
CA PHE A 189 27.87 13.18 -6.53
C PHE A 189 28.01 13.14 -8.06
N LYS A 190 29.16 12.67 -8.55
CA LYS A 190 29.46 12.65 -9.99
C LYS A 190 28.54 11.69 -10.73
N SER A 191 28.30 10.52 -10.17
CA SER A 191 27.39 9.54 -10.74
C SER A 191 25.96 10.07 -10.68
N TYR A 192 25.56 10.71 -9.58
CA TYR A 192 24.23 11.28 -9.43
C TYR A 192 23.93 12.29 -10.53
N THR A 193 24.81 13.27 -10.71
CA THR A 193 24.66 14.33 -11.71
C THR A 193 24.72 13.80 -13.14
N ILE A 194 25.66 12.91 -13.46
CA ILE A 194 25.76 12.30 -14.80
C ILE A 194 24.51 11.49 -15.13
N THR A 195 24.07 10.61 -14.22
CA THR A 195 22.90 9.75 -14.47
C THR A 195 21.62 10.55 -14.59
N LEU A 196 21.45 11.62 -13.81
CA LEU A 196 20.29 12.51 -13.93
C LEU A 196 20.30 13.29 -15.26
N LYS A 197 21.45 13.84 -15.67
CA LYS A 197 21.59 14.47 -17.00
C LYS A 197 21.27 13.49 -18.13
N LEU A 198 21.76 12.25 -18.04
CA LEU A 198 21.47 11.21 -19.02
C LEU A 198 19.98 10.88 -19.06
N SER A 199 19.32 10.74 -17.90
CA SER A 199 17.90 10.39 -17.85
C SER A 199 17.04 11.48 -18.46
N LEU A 200 17.27 12.74 -18.10
CA LEU A 200 16.56 13.89 -18.66
C LEU A 200 16.88 14.15 -20.14
N SER A 201 18.02 13.68 -20.64
CA SER A 201 18.37 13.77 -22.07
C SER A 201 17.66 12.74 -22.94
N LEU A 202 17.15 11.65 -22.36
CA LEU A 202 16.53 10.56 -23.13
C LEU A 202 15.30 11.03 -23.92
N PRO A 203 14.41 11.88 -23.37
CA PRO A 203 13.31 12.40 -24.15
C PRO A 203 13.72 13.16 -25.39
N HIS A 204 14.76 13.98 -25.28
CA HIS A 204 15.31 14.71 -26.42
C HIS A 204 15.89 13.79 -27.48
N LEU A 205 16.54 12.71 -27.04
CA LEU A 205 17.13 11.71 -27.93
C LEU A 205 16.08 10.92 -28.71
N LEU A 206 14.97 10.58 -28.06
CA LEU A 206 13.95 9.69 -28.61
C LEU A 206 12.83 10.41 -29.34
N TRP A 207 12.40 11.59 -28.86
CA TRP A 207 11.18 12.23 -29.34
C TRP A 207 11.39 13.61 -30.00
N ASN A 208 12.45 14.35 -29.65
CA ASN A 208 12.57 15.75 -30.10
C ASN A 208 13.36 15.95 -31.40
N ASN A 209 13.76 14.88 -32.11
CA ASN A 209 14.61 14.94 -33.32
C ASN A 209 15.94 15.71 -33.17
N ASP A 210 16.29 16.13 -31.96
CA ASP A 210 17.53 16.83 -31.63
C ASP A 210 18.76 16.01 -32.09
N SER A 211 19.80 16.73 -32.51
CA SER A 211 21.07 16.09 -32.80
C SER A 211 21.73 15.65 -31.49
N ILE A 212 22.44 14.51 -31.51
CA ILE A 212 23.13 14.01 -30.31
C ILE A 212 24.19 15.02 -29.82
N TYR A 213 24.72 15.84 -30.73
CA TYR A 213 25.63 16.94 -30.39
C TYR A 213 24.93 18.03 -29.59
N ASP A 214 23.75 18.49 -30.03
CA ASP A 214 22.98 19.53 -29.35
C ASP A 214 22.49 19.05 -27.99
N ILE A 215 22.03 17.80 -27.90
CA ILE A 215 21.67 17.16 -26.62
C ILE A 215 22.86 17.20 -25.65
N ALA A 216 24.05 16.83 -26.11
CA ALA A 216 25.23 16.86 -25.24
C ALA A 216 25.52 18.28 -24.71
N GLN A 217 25.40 19.31 -25.57
CA GLN A 217 25.61 20.71 -25.18
C GLN A 217 24.53 21.21 -24.21
N ASN A 218 23.26 20.98 -24.53
CA ASN A 218 22.11 21.45 -23.74
C ASN A 218 22.10 20.86 -22.33
N PHE A 219 22.56 19.61 -22.16
CA PHE A 219 22.65 18.97 -20.84
C PHE A 219 24.01 19.19 -20.15
N GLY A 220 24.83 20.13 -20.64
CA GLY A 220 26.06 20.58 -19.98
C GLY A 220 27.19 19.57 -20.00
N PHE A 221 27.24 18.67 -20.99
CA PHE A 221 28.39 17.81 -21.22
C PHE A 221 29.48 18.58 -21.98
N SER A 222 30.74 18.35 -21.62
CA SER A 222 31.88 19.05 -22.22
C SER A 222 32.00 18.90 -23.74
N ASN A 223 31.54 17.76 -24.27
CA ASN A 223 31.46 17.46 -25.70
C ASN A 223 30.66 16.17 -25.94
N TYR A 224 30.34 15.92 -27.21
CA TYR A 224 29.69 14.70 -27.69
C TYR A 224 30.39 13.40 -27.27
N SER A 225 31.73 13.37 -27.29
CA SER A 225 32.49 12.16 -26.95
C SER A 225 32.30 11.76 -25.49
N ASN A 226 32.31 12.74 -24.58
CA ASN A 226 32.04 12.51 -23.17
C ASN A 226 30.59 12.05 -22.95
N TYR A 227 29.60 12.70 -23.57
CA TYR A 227 28.20 12.26 -23.51
C TYR A 227 28.04 10.81 -23.98
N SER A 228 28.54 10.50 -25.19
CA SER A 228 28.41 9.15 -25.77
C SER A 228 29.09 8.07 -24.93
N LYS A 229 30.25 8.40 -24.34
CA LYS A 229 30.95 7.49 -23.42
C LYS A 229 30.14 7.24 -22.15
N GLN A 230 29.66 8.30 -21.49
CA GLN A 230 28.85 8.14 -20.27
C GLN A 230 27.52 7.44 -20.56
N PHE A 231 26.85 7.81 -21.65
CA PHE A 231 25.62 7.15 -22.09
C PHE A 231 25.85 5.66 -22.28
N LYS A 232 26.88 5.26 -23.04
CA LYS A 232 27.21 3.84 -23.22
C LYS A 232 27.57 3.13 -21.91
N ASN A 233 28.26 3.81 -20.99
CA ASN A 233 28.62 3.23 -19.70
C ASN A 233 27.39 2.92 -18.83
N TYR A 234 26.39 3.81 -18.79
CA TYR A 234 25.23 3.66 -17.91
C TYR A 234 24.03 2.95 -18.59
N ILE A 235 23.87 3.11 -19.90
CA ILE A 235 22.73 2.56 -20.68
C ILE A 235 23.15 1.30 -21.46
N GLY A 236 24.46 1.03 -21.58
CA GLY A 236 25.01 -0.18 -22.20
C GLY A 236 25.24 -0.09 -23.72
N VAL A 237 24.58 0.84 -24.41
CA VAL A 237 24.69 1.05 -25.86
C VAL A 237 24.98 2.51 -26.22
N SER A 238 25.48 2.79 -27.43
CA SER A 238 25.72 4.18 -27.84
C SER A 238 24.40 4.95 -28.05
N PRO A 239 24.38 6.30 -27.90
CA PRO A 239 23.17 7.08 -28.14
C PRO A 239 22.60 6.89 -29.55
N TYR A 240 23.48 6.78 -30.55
CA TYR A 240 23.07 6.53 -31.93
C TYR A 240 22.38 5.16 -32.10
N THR A 241 23.00 4.10 -31.57
CA THR A 241 22.40 2.76 -31.59
C THR A 241 21.08 2.74 -30.82
N TYR A 242 21.02 3.43 -29.69
CA TYR A 242 19.82 3.55 -28.88
C TYR A 242 18.67 4.22 -29.65
N LYS A 243 18.91 5.39 -30.25
CA LYS A 243 17.92 6.11 -31.08
C LYS A 243 17.42 5.25 -32.25
N LYS A 244 18.31 4.49 -32.91
CA LYS A 244 17.95 3.61 -34.02
C LYS A 244 17.12 2.39 -33.59
N THR A 245 17.41 1.82 -32.41
CA THR A 245 16.80 0.57 -31.95
C THR A 245 15.36 0.79 -31.44
N GLN A 246 15.09 1.95 -30.82
CA GLN A 246 13.77 2.27 -30.29
C GLN A 246 12.72 2.54 -31.40
N ALA A 247 13.14 2.81 -32.64
CA ALA A 247 12.23 3.05 -33.76
C ALA A 247 11.52 1.78 -34.30
N ASN A 248 11.87 0.58 -33.84
CA ASN A 248 11.43 -0.69 -34.43
C ASN A 248 10.90 -1.72 -33.40
N VAL A 249 10.33 -1.29 -32.28
CA VAL A 249 9.96 -2.21 -31.20
C VAL A 249 8.47 -2.58 -31.26
N ASN A 250 8.17 -3.77 -31.78
CA ASN A 250 6.92 -4.45 -31.41
C ASN A 250 6.95 -4.75 -29.91
N SER A 251 5.86 -4.42 -29.22
CA SER A 251 5.65 -4.56 -27.79
C SER A 251 5.48 -6.03 -27.35
N LYS A 252 6.55 -6.82 -27.48
CA LYS A 252 6.58 -8.19 -26.95
C LYS A 252 6.79 -8.20 -25.45
N ILE A 253 6.10 -9.09 -24.75
CA ILE A 253 6.36 -9.44 -23.36
C ILE A 253 7.40 -10.55 -23.35
N VAL A 254 8.47 -10.36 -22.57
CA VAL A 254 9.57 -11.31 -22.40
C VAL A 254 9.63 -11.70 -20.95
N ILE A 255 9.34 -12.97 -20.67
CA ILE A 255 9.42 -13.55 -19.33
C ILE A 255 10.77 -14.24 -19.19
N HIS A 256 11.54 -13.82 -18.21
CA HIS A 256 12.84 -14.41 -17.88
C HIS A 256 12.69 -15.44 -16.76
N GLN A 257 13.54 -16.46 -16.77
CA GLN A 257 13.62 -17.49 -15.73
C GLN A 257 12.32 -18.31 -15.51
N LYS A 258 11.63 -18.71 -16.59
CA LYS A 258 10.47 -19.63 -16.55
C LYS A 258 10.73 -21.01 -15.90
N ASN A 259 11.99 -21.37 -15.64
CA ASN A 259 12.37 -22.63 -14.97
C ASN A 259 12.71 -22.45 -13.48
N SER A 260 12.50 -21.27 -12.89
CA SER A 260 12.79 -21.01 -11.47
C SER A 260 11.84 -21.77 -10.52
N ASP A 261 12.30 -22.03 -9.29
CA ASP A 261 11.49 -22.69 -8.27
C ASP A 261 10.27 -21.82 -7.90
N ILE A 262 10.40 -20.49 -7.92
CA ILE A 262 9.28 -19.53 -7.84
C ILE A 262 8.24 -19.79 -8.91
N PHE A 263 8.66 -19.90 -10.17
CA PHE A 263 7.71 -20.12 -11.27
C PHE A 263 6.97 -21.44 -11.08
N GLN A 264 7.69 -22.50 -10.67
CA GLN A 264 7.07 -23.78 -10.36
C GLN A 264 6.11 -23.71 -9.18
N ARG A 265 6.46 -23.00 -8.09
CA ARG A 265 5.58 -22.77 -6.93
C ARG A 265 4.30 -22.04 -7.33
N LEU A 266 4.42 -20.94 -8.09
CA LEU A 266 3.28 -20.18 -8.62
C LEU A 266 2.38 -21.06 -9.50
N TYR A 267 2.98 -21.80 -10.43
CA TYR A 267 2.26 -22.69 -11.32
C TYR A 267 1.56 -23.82 -10.57
N GLN A 268 2.22 -24.43 -9.57
CA GLN A 268 1.63 -25.49 -8.74
C GLN A 268 0.48 -24.99 -7.87
N GLN A 269 0.61 -23.81 -7.25
CA GLN A 269 -0.49 -23.17 -6.50
C GLN A 269 -1.70 -22.95 -7.41
N PHE A 270 -1.46 -22.47 -8.64
CA PHE A 270 -2.51 -22.27 -9.64
C PHE A 270 -3.16 -23.58 -10.11
N VAL A 271 -2.37 -24.62 -10.38
CA VAL A 271 -2.85 -25.95 -10.80
C VAL A 271 -3.62 -26.67 -9.68
N ALA A 272 -3.21 -26.50 -8.43
CA ALA A 272 -3.91 -27.07 -7.27
C ALA A 272 -5.33 -26.50 -7.11
N HIS A 273 -5.56 -25.25 -7.52
CA HIS A 273 -6.89 -24.61 -7.54
C HIS A 273 -7.76 -25.04 -8.74
N THR A 274 -7.18 -25.73 -9.75
CA THR A 274 -7.90 -26.16 -10.97
C THR A 274 -8.15 -27.67 -11.07
N GLN A 275 -7.63 -28.50 -10.15
CA GLN A 275 -7.86 -29.96 -10.15
C GLN A 275 -8.95 -30.48 -9.18
N GLY A 276 -9.61 -29.60 -8.43
CA GLY A 276 -10.76 -29.95 -7.60
C GLY A 276 -12.05 -29.35 -8.13
N THR A 277 -12.92 -30.17 -8.73
CA THR A 277 -14.26 -29.83 -9.26
C THR A 277 -14.31 -28.77 -10.38
N LYS A 278 -14.87 -29.17 -11.54
CA LYS A 278 -15.44 -28.24 -12.53
C LYS A 278 -16.57 -27.45 -11.87
N VAL A 279 -16.24 -26.41 -11.12
CA VAL A 279 -17.14 -25.28 -10.92
C VAL A 279 -17.04 -24.47 -12.20
N GLN A 280 -18.15 -24.39 -12.93
CA GLN A 280 -18.29 -23.45 -14.03
C GLN A 280 -18.15 -22.06 -13.40
N LEU A 281 -16.95 -21.50 -13.47
CA LEU A 281 -16.68 -20.12 -13.07
C LEU A 281 -17.50 -19.25 -14.00
N ASP A 282 -18.55 -18.66 -13.44
CA ASP A 282 -19.22 -17.55 -14.08
C ASP A 282 -18.25 -16.36 -14.09
N LEU A 283 -17.51 -16.25 -15.20
CA LEU A 283 -16.49 -15.22 -15.41
C LEU A 283 -17.11 -13.84 -15.62
N ASP A 284 -18.43 -13.74 -15.82
CA ASP A 284 -19.15 -12.46 -15.85
C ASP A 284 -19.42 -11.93 -14.43
N ALA A 285 -19.39 -12.80 -13.40
CA ALA A 285 -19.42 -12.38 -11.99
C ALA A 285 -18.10 -11.71 -11.52
N ILE A 286 -17.02 -11.80 -12.31
CA ILE A 286 -15.72 -11.17 -12.02
C ILE A 286 -15.68 -9.70 -12.49
N LEU A 287 -16.71 -9.23 -13.21
CA LEU A 287 -16.87 -7.81 -13.56
C LEU A 287 -17.46 -6.96 -12.41
N GLN A 288 -17.52 -7.47 -11.17
CA GLN A 288 -17.96 -6.69 -10.01
C GLN A 288 -16.77 -6.24 -9.14
N PRO A 289 -16.54 -4.91 -8.97
CA PRO A 289 -15.38 -4.33 -8.28
C PRO A 289 -15.42 -4.45 -6.74
N SER A 290 -15.95 -5.55 -6.19
CA SER A 290 -16.35 -5.62 -4.78
C SER A 290 -16.02 -6.96 -4.13
N ARG A 291 -14.72 -7.31 -4.09
CA ARG A 291 -14.22 -8.33 -3.15
C ARG A 291 -13.15 -7.84 -2.17
N PHE A 292 -12.69 -6.60 -2.28
CA PHE A 292 -12.02 -5.97 -1.15
C PHE A 292 -13.07 -5.45 -0.17
N LYS A 293 -13.29 -6.19 0.92
CA LYS A 293 -13.58 -5.51 2.18
C LYS A 293 -12.30 -4.71 2.46
N LEU A 294 -12.38 -3.39 2.40
CA LEU A 294 -11.30 -2.58 2.94
C LEU A 294 -11.05 -3.04 4.40
N PRO A 295 -9.79 -3.12 4.85
CA PRO A 295 -9.50 -3.54 6.21
C PRO A 295 -10.18 -2.57 7.17
N LYS A 296 -10.96 -3.11 8.12
CA LYS A 296 -11.55 -2.34 9.21
C LYS A 296 -10.41 -1.64 9.95
N ILE A 297 -10.34 -0.31 9.85
CA ILE A 297 -9.32 0.45 10.58
C ILE A 297 -9.80 0.57 12.04
N ARG A 298 -8.94 0.16 12.96
CA ARG A 298 -9.11 0.32 14.40
C ARG A 298 -8.14 1.36 14.91
N VAL A 299 -8.65 2.51 15.34
CA VAL A 299 -7.84 3.54 16.00
C VAL A 299 -7.84 3.22 17.48
N ALA A 300 -6.72 2.70 17.98
CA ALA A 300 -6.58 2.36 19.38
C ALA A 300 -6.50 3.63 20.24
N LEU A 301 -7.36 3.72 21.25
CA LEU A 301 -7.31 4.77 22.27
C LEU A 301 -7.13 4.14 23.65
N ASN A 302 -6.21 4.72 24.42
CA ASN A 302 -6.01 4.29 25.80
C ASN A 302 -7.17 4.75 26.66
N ARG A 303 -7.65 5.99 26.51
CA ARG A 303 -8.82 6.51 27.23
C ARG A 303 -9.73 7.28 26.30
N LEU A 304 -11.02 7.31 26.64
CA LEU A 304 -12.01 8.07 25.86
C LEU A 304 -11.72 9.59 25.85
N GLU A 305 -11.12 10.13 26.92
CA GLU A 305 -10.74 11.54 27.03
C GLU A 305 -9.67 11.97 26.02
N ASP A 306 -8.82 11.03 25.58
CA ASP A 306 -7.75 11.31 24.62
C ASP A 306 -8.30 11.73 23.25
N LEU A 307 -9.54 11.31 22.94
CA LEU A 307 -10.21 11.63 21.68
C LEU A 307 -10.20 13.13 21.37
N TRP A 308 -10.39 13.96 22.40
CA TRP A 308 -10.48 15.41 22.25
C TRP A 308 -9.15 16.06 21.88
N HIS A 309 -8.02 15.44 22.20
CA HIS A 309 -6.70 15.93 21.81
C HIS A 309 -6.36 15.65 20.34
N TYR A 310 -7.07 14.70 19.71
CA TYR A 310 -6.79 14.25 18.34
C TYR A 310 -7.81 14.75 17.31
N GLN A 311 -8.63 15.74 17.62
CA GLN A 311 -9.65 16.25 16.70
C GLN A 311 -9.07 16.65 15.33
N GLN A 312 -7.94 17.38 15.31
CA GLN A 312 -7.27 17.78 14.06
C GLN A 312 -6.81 16.59 13.20
N PHE A 313 -6.44 15.47 13.83
CA PHE A 313 -6.09 14.25 13.11
C PHE A 313 -7.31 13.65 12.39
N PHE A 314 -8.44 13.53 13.08
CA PHE A 314 -9.68 13.02 12.48
C PHE A 314 -10.21 13.93 11.37
N ASP A 315 -10.08 15.25 11.52
CA ASP A 315 -10.41 16.23 10.47
C ASP A 315 -9.56 16.01 9.21
N SER A 316 -8.23 15.86 9.35
CA SER A 316 -7.33 15.60 8.23
C SER A 316 -7.54 14.24 7.54
N MET A 317 -8.17 13.28 8.22
CA MET A 317 -8.41 11.93 7.72
C MET A 317 -9.82 11.72 7.17
N GLN A 318 -10.65 12.77 7.09
CA GLN A 318 -12.07 12.66 6.77
C GLN A 318 -12.35 11.96 5.43
N ASP A 319 -11.53 12.23 4.40
CA ASP A 319 -11.64 11.59 3.07
C ASP A 319 -11.39 10.07 3.10
N VAL A 320 -10.57 9.61 4.04
CA VAL A 320 -10.30 8.18 4.27
C VAL A 320 -11.40 7.57 5.14
N LEU A 321 -11.84 8.31 6.15
CA LEU A 321 -12.85 7.87 7.10
C LEU A 321 -14.24 7.71 6.45
N ALA A 322 -14.58 8.53 5.46
CA ALA A 322 -15.84 8.46 4.74
C ALA A 322 -15.99 7.22 3.82
N LYS A 323 -14.88 6.56 3.46
CA LYS A 323 -14.89 5.47 2.47
C LYS A 323 -15.37 4.12 3.02
N GLN A 324 -15.35 3.89 4.34
CA GLN A 324 -15.71 2.61 4.96
C GLN A 324 -15.99 2.79 6.48
N PRO A 325 -16.64 1.83 7.17
CA PRO A 325 -16.82 1.89 8.62
C PRO A 325 -15.50 1.66 9.38
N HIS A 326 -15.13 2.60 10.25
CA HIS A 326 -13.93 2.54 11.09
C HIS A 326 -14.28 2.49 12.57
N TYR A 327 -13.38 1.97 13.40
CA TYR A 327 -13.68 1.73 14.82
C TYR A 327 -12.66 2.42 15.74
N LEU A 328 -13.16 3.09 16.79
CA LEU A 328 -12.36 3.47 17.95
C LEU A 328 -12.22 2.24 18.85
N TYR A 329 -11.02 1.70 18.93
CA TYR A 329 -10.73 0.47 19.64
C TYR A 329 -10.20 0.75 21.05
N PHE A 330 -10.82 0.11 22.03
CA PHE A 330 -10.39 0.14 23.43
C PHE A 330 -9.96 -1.25 23.86
N GLU A 331 -8.67 -1.39 24.18
CA GLU A 331 -8.05 -2.63 24.66
C GLU A 331 -8.62 -3.04 26.03
N GLU A 332 -8.92 -2.06 26.88
CA GLU A 332 -9.57 -2.28 28.17
C GLU A 332 -10.88 -1.49 28.23
N ALA A 333 -11.98 -2.21 28.44
CA ALA A 333 -13.31 -1.59 28.53
C ALA A 333 -13.45 -0.63 29.73
N SER A 334 -12.61 -0.78 30.76
CA SER A 334 -12.50 0.08 31.94
C SER A 334 -12.07 1.52 31.62
N HIS A 335 -11.45 1.75 30.47
CA HIS A 335 -10.96 3.06 30.07
C HIS A 335 -12.01 3.91 29.31
N VAL A 336 -13.19 3.34 29.09
CA VAL A 336 -14.32 4.00 28.44
C VAL A 336 -15.17 4.67 29.53
N THR A 337 -14.64 5.76 30.09
CA THR A 337 -15.31 6.49 31.19
C THR A 337 -15.79 7.86 30.74
N LEU A 338 -17.09 8.11 30.92
CA LEU A 338 -17.64 9.47 30.86
C LEU A 338 -17.43 10.17 32.20
N THR A 339 -16.79 11.34 32.18
CA THR A 339 -16.48 12.15 33.38
C THR A 339 -17.64 13.11 33.68
N HIS A 340 -17.40 14.29 34.26
CA HIS A 340 -18.45 15.24 34.66
C HIS A 340 -19.42 15.56 33.50
N ASN A 341 -20.69 15.81 33.80
CA ASN A 341 -21.74 16.08 32.78
C ASN A 341 -21.89 14.97 31.73
N LYS A 342 -21.97 13.71 32.19
CA LYS A 342 -22.08 12.48 31.37
C LYS A 342 -23.04 12.56 30.18
N GLY A 343 -24.19 13.22 30.34
CA GLY A 343 -25.17 13.38 29.26
C GLY A 343 -24.67 14.23 28.10
N GLN A 344 -24.12 15.41 28.40
CA GLN A 344 -23.58 16.33 27.37
C GLN A 344 -22.33 15.76 26.69
N GLN A 345 -21.44 15.12 27.47
CA GLN A 345 -20.26 14.47 26.91
C GLN A 345 -20.64 13.33 25.97
N LEU A 346 -21.65 12.54 26.33
CA LEU A 346 -22.11 11.44 25.51
C LEU A 346 -22.78 11.93 24.22
N GLU A 347 -23.58 13.00 24.30
CA GLU A 347 -24.18 13.63 23.12
C GLU A 347 -23.09 14.15 22.16
N HIS A 348 -22.10 14.87 22.70
CA HIS A 348 -20.98 15.38 21.90
C HIS A 348 -20.15 14.25 21.28
N LEU A 349 -19.91 13.16 22.02
CA LEU A 349 -19.22 11.98 21.52
C LEU A 349 -19.97 11.33 20.36
N ILE A 350 -21.29 11.18 20.47
CA ILE A 350 -22.11 10.59 19.40
C ILE A 350 -22.10 11.48 18.16
N GLN A 351 -22.22 12.80 18.34
CA GLN A 351 -22.12 13.77 17.23
C GLN A 351 -20.75 13.69 16.54
N PHE A 352 -19.67 13.65 17.31
CA PHE A 352 -18.30 13.50 16.79
C PHE A 352 -18.17 12.22 15.97
N MET A 353 -18.59 11.08 16.53
CA MET A 353 -18.47 9.80 15.85
C MET A 353 -19.26 9.75 14.55
N ASN A 354 -20.45 10.33 14.53
CA ASN A 354 -21.26 10.43 13.31
C ASN A 354 -20.62 11.35 12.27
N ALA A 355 -20.04 12.49 12.66
CA ALA A 355 -19.37 13.41 11.75
C ALA A 355 -18.15 12.80 11.05
N HIS A 356 -17.47 11.84 11.72
CA HIS A 356 -16.27 11.18 11.21
C HIS A 356 -16.50 9.71 10.77
N HIS A 357 -17.75 9.24 10.65
CA HIS A 357 -18.07 7.86 10.28
C HIS A 357 -17.39 6.78 11.16
N LEU A 358 -17.25 7.07 12.46
CA LEU A 358 -16.61 6.18 13.44
C LEU A 358 -17.63 5.32 14.20
N HIS A 359 -17.18 4.17 14.67
CA HIS A 359 -17.91 3.18 15.44
C HIS A 359 -17.11 2.76 16.68
N PHE A 360 -17.74 2.11 17.66
CA PHE A 360 -17.03 1.64 18.84
C PHE A 360 -16.49 0.23 18.65
N SER A 361 -15.30 -0.06 19.14
CA SER A 361 -14.78 -1.43 19.28
C SER A 361 -14.22 -1.64 20.69
N PHE A 362 -14.71 -2.67 21.39
CA PHE A 362 -14.27 -2.99 22.76
C PHE A 362 -13.72 -4.40 22.82
N LYS A 363 -12.55 -4.59 23.44
CA LYS A 363 -12.10 -5.91 23.85
C LYS A 363 -12.65 -6.24 25.24
N ILE A 364 -13.11 -7.48 25.40
CA ILE A 364 -13.62 -8.00 26.67
C ILE A 364 -12.96 -9.35 26.94
N ALA A 365 -12.24 -9.42 28.04
CA ALA A 365 -11.60 -10.63 28.53
C ALA A 365 -12.33 -11.25 29.74
N SER A 366 -13.27 -10.53 30.38
CA SER A 366 -14.02 -11.08 31.52
C SER A 366 -15.43 -10.51 31.66
N LEU A 367 -16.31 -11.23 32.37
CA LEU A 367 -17.64 -10.72 32.76
C LEU A 367 -17.53 -9.44 33.59
N TYR A 368 -16.49 -9.34 34.43
CA TYR A 368 -16.24 -8.17 35.27
C TYR A 368 -15.91 -6.91 34.45
N GLU A 369 -15.09 -7.05 33.40
CA GLU A 369 -14.79 -5.94 32.48
C GLU A 369 -16.05 -5.44 31.78
N PHE A 370 -16.94 -6.35 31.38
CA PHE A 370 -18.23 -5.95 30.81
C PHE A 370 -19.11 -5.22 31.81
N ASP A 371 -19.16 -5.67 33.07
CA ASP A 371 -19.92 -5.00 34.12
C ASP A 371 -19.41 -3.56 34.36
N LEU A 372 -18.09 -3.36 34.30
CA LEU A 372 -17.48 -2.02 34.36
C LEU A 372 -17.91 -1.16 33.17
N LEU A 373 -17.82 -1.69 31.94
CA LEU A 373 -18.27 -1.00 30.73
C LEU A 373 -19.75 -0.61 30.83
N GLU A 374 -20.59 -1.51 31.37
CA GLU A 374 -22.01 -1.26 31.52
C GLU A 374 -22.28 -0.10 32.50
N VAL A 375 -21.61 -0.11 33.66
CA VAL A 375 -21.78 0.92 34.69
C VAL A 375 -21.21 2.27 34.23
N GLN A 376 -20.05 2.28 33.58
CA GLN A 376 -19.32 3.49 33.23
C GLN A 376 -19.85 4.15 31.96
N PHE A 377 -20.33 3.36 30.99
CA PHE A 377 -20.68 3.83 29.66
C PHE A 377 -22.10 3.43 29.22
N LEU A 378 -22.41 2.13 29.14
CA LEU A 378 -23.65 1.66 28.48
C LEU A 378 -24.92 2.13 29.21
N ASN A 379 -24.91 2.20 30.54
CA ASN A 379 -26.04 2.74 31.30
C ASN A 379 -26.25 4.23 31.04
N GLY A 380 -25.20 4.97 30.70
CA GLY A 380 -25.29 6.35 30.22
C GLY A 380 -26.02 6.42 28.87
N VAL A 381 -25.68 5.54 27.94
CA VAL A 381 -26.35 5.40 26.63
C VAL A 381 -27.83 5.05 26.80
N LYS A 382 -28.16 4.04 27.60
CA LYS A 382 -29.55 3.66 27.89
C LYS A 382 -30.37 4.84 28.42
N LYS A 383 -29.79 5.60 29.36
CA LYS A 383 -30.46 6.79 29.92
C LYS A 383 -30.66 7.86 28.85
N LEU A 384 -29.66 8.14 28.01
CA LEU A 384 -29.78 9.13 26.94
C LEU A 384 -30.87 8.75 25.94
N LEU A 385 -30.93 7.49 25.50
CA LEU A 385 -31.98 7.00 24.60
C LEU A 385 -33.39 7.11 25.20
N HIS A 386 -33.52 6.93 26.53
CA HIS A 386 -34.79 7.13 27.20
C HIS A 386 -35.26 8.59 27.14
N TYR A 387 -34.33 9.56 27.25
CA TYR A 387 -34.66 10.99 27.15
C TYR A 387 -34.82 11.48 25.71
N ILE A 388 -34.07 10.90 24.76
CA ILE A 388 -34.06 11.30 23.35
C ILE A 388 -34.21 10.04 22.46
N PRO A 389 -35.44 9.53 22.26
CA PRO A 389 -35.69 8.31 21.50
C PRO A 389 -35.30 8.39 20.01
N THR A 390 -35.25 9.61 19.45
CA THR A 390 -34.84 9.86 18.06
C THR A 390 -33.37 9.54 17.81
N LEU A 391 -32.55 9.49 18.86
CA LEU A 391 -31.11 9.26 18.78
C LEU A 391 -30.77 7.77 18.53
N THR A 392 -31.75 6.86 18.67
CA THR A 392 -31.59 5.42 18.46
C THR A 392 -31.04 5.08 17.07
N HIS A 393 -31.50 5.81 16.03
CA HIS A 393 -31.03 5.61 14.65
C HIS A 393 -29.71 6.32 14.34
N ALA A 394 -29.24 7.18 15.23
CA ALA A 394 -27.99 7.94 15.12
C ALA A 394 -26.88 7.36 16.00
N LEU A 395 -27.09 6.19 16.63
CA LEU A 395 -26.04 5.56 17.41
C LEU A 395 -24.97 4.93 16.51
N PRO A 396 -23.67 5.17 16.81
CA PRO A 396 -22.59 4.44 16.17
C PRO A 396 -22.75 2.93 16.35
N LYS A 397 -22.34 2.16 15.34
CA LYS A 397 -22.27 0.70 15.47
C LYS A 397 -21.27 0.32 16.55
N VAL A 398 -21.46 -0.86 17.14
CA VAL A 398 -20.55 -1.39 18.14
C VAL A 398 -20.00 -2.72 17.68
N ASN A 399 -18.69 -2.88 17.80
CA ASN A 399 -17.96 -4.12 17.58
C ASN A 399 -17.41 -4.58 18.93
N VAL A 400 -17.55 -5.85 19.26
CA VAL A 400 -17.06 -6.38 20.54
C VAL A 400 -16.19 -7.59 20.30
N LEU A 401 -14.93 -7.50 20.71
CA LEU A 401 -13.94 -8.57 20.61
C LEU A 401 -13.89 -9.36 21.93
N PHE A 402 -14.45 -10.56 21.95
CA PHE A 402 -14.39 -11.44 23.12
C PHE A 402 -13.14 -12.31 23.11
N ASP A 403 -12.39 -12.29 24.21
CA ASP A 403 -11.18 -13.08 24.37
C ASP A 403 -11.49 -14.51 24.84
N MET A 404 -11.46 -15.47 23.92
CA MET A 404 -11.75 -16.88 24.18
C MET A 404 -10.67 -17.57 25.05
N ARG A 405 -9.56 -16.90 25.35
CA ARG A 405 -8.60 -17.40 26.36
C ARG A 405 -9.22 -17.43 27.75
N PHE A 406 -10.19 -16.56 28.00
CA PHE A 406 -10.74 -16.31 29.33
C PHE A 406 -12.26 -16.47 29.38
N LEU A 407 -12.95 -16.32 28.25
CA LEU A 407 -14.41 -16.42 28.15
C LEU A 407 -14.85 -17.72 27.50
N THR A 408 -15.92 -18.32 28.03
CA THR A 408 -16.60 -19.44 27.40
C THR A 408 -17.65 -18.96 26.40
N PHE A 409 -18.09 -19.83 25.51
CA PHE A 409 -19.20 -19.50 24.59
C PHE A 409 -20.51 -19.13 25.31
N LYS A 410 -20.77 -19.69 26.49
CA LYS A 410 -21.94 -19.32 27.31
C LYS A 410 -21.81 -17.91 27.86
N ASP A 411 -20.60 -17.51 28.25
CA ASP A 411 -20.33 -16.14 28.70
C ASP A 411 -20.54 -15.16 27.54
N ILE A 412 -20.08 -15.52 26.34
CA ILE A 412 -20.25 -14.68 25.14
C ILE A 412 -21.71 -14.51 24.75
N ASP A 413 -22.49 -15.60 24.78
CA ASP A 413 -23.92 -15.55 24.51
C ASP A 413 -24.64 -14.63 25.52
N TYR A 414 -24.37 -14.84 26.81
CA TYR A 414 -24.89 -14.01 27.90
C TYR A 414 -24.52 -12.52 27.75
N LEU A 415 -23.27 -12.22 27.40
CA LEU A 415 -22.81 -10.84 27.19
C LEU A 415 -23.41 -10.22 25.92
N SER A 416 -23.60 -11.01 24.86
CA SER A 416 -24.23 -10.56 23.61
C SER A 416 -25.70 -10.18 23.82
N GLU A 417 -26.46 -10.97 24.59
CA GLU A 417 -27.83 -10.60 24.98
C GLU A 417 -27.89 -9.27 25.76
N ARG A 418 -26.91 -9.02 26.63
CA ARG A 418 -26.84 -7.76 27.40
C ARG A 418 -26.52 -6.56 26.50
N LEU A 419 -25.66 -6.73 25.50
CA LEU A 419 -25.35 -5.71 24.50
C LEU A 419 -26.56 -5.36 23.61
N ALA A 420 -27.33 -6.38 23.21
CA ALA A 420 -28.53 -6.21 22.39
C ALA A 420 -29.60 -5.32 23.05
N ARG A 421 -29.61 -5.21 24.38
CA ARG A 421 -30.51 -4.30 25.12
C ARG A 421 -30.13 -2.82 24.99
N VAL A 422 -28.96 -2.51 24.43
CA VAL A 422 -28.43 -1.14 24.30
C VAL A 422 -28.31 -0.73 22.84
N PHE A 423 -27.72 -1.60 22.02
CA PHE A 423 -27.47 -1.31 20.61
C PHE A 423 -28.32 -2.21 19.73
N HIS A 424 -29.04 -1.62 18.78
CA HIS A 424 -29.87 -2.36 17.82
C HIS A 424 -29.02 -2.98 16.69
N THR A 425 -27.82 -2.43 16.45
CA THR A 425 -26.85 -2.93 15.48
C THR A 425 -25.48 -3.09 16.13
N TYR A 426 -25.00 -4.32 16.29
CA TYR A 426 -23.67 -4.62 16.82
C TYR A 426 -23.04 -5.81 16.09
N GLU A 427 -21.71 -5.86 16.08
CA GLU A 427 -20.92 -6.95 15.55
C GLU A 427 -20.12 -7.57 16.69
N VAL A 428 -19.97 -8.89 16.67
CA VAL A 428 -19.17 -9.62 17.65
C VAL A 428 -18.03 -10.30 16.95
N GLU A 429 -16.84 -10.14 17.49
CA GLU A 429 -15.64 -10.83 17.04
C GLU A 429 -15.08 -11.66 18.18
N LEU A 430 -14.45 -12.78 17.85
CA LEU A 430 -13.83 -13.69 18.80
C LEU A 430 -12.33 -13.68 18.57
N LEU A 431 -11.58 -13.43 19.63
CA LEU A 431 -10.14 -13.60 19.69
C LEU A 431 -9.85 -15.01 20.20
N VAL A 432 -9.27 -15.86 19.36
CA VAL A 432 -9.00 -17.26 19.69
C VAL A 432 -7.49 -17.49 19.85
N SER A 433 -7.06 -18.14 20.93
CA SER A 433 -5.64 -18.46 21.14
C SER A 433 -5.13 -19.55 20.21
N HIS A 434 -3.83 -19.51 19.96
CA HIS A 434 -3.10 -20.47 19.15
C HIS A 434 -3.29 -21.93 19.62
N ASP A 435 -3.48 -22.18 20.92
CA ASP A 435 -3.66 -23.54 21.47
C ASP A 435 -4.94 -24.24 20.96
N VAL A 436 -5.97 -23.47 20.60
CA VAL A 436 -7.24 -24.00 20.05
C VAL A 436 -7.04 -24.59 18.64
N ILE A 437 -5.98 -24.18 17.92
CA ILE A 437 -5.63 -24.68 16.58
C ILE A 437 -5.34 -26.19 16.60
N HIS A 438 -4.74 -26.71 17.68
CA HIS A 438 -4.49 -28.15 17.84
C HIS A 438 -5.77 -28.98 18.04
N HIS A 439 -6.89 -28.33 18.35
CA HIS A 439 -8.21 -28.95 18.57
C HIS A 439 -9.29 -28.38 17.64
N ARG A 440 -8.91 -27.90 16.45
CA ARG A 440 -9.77 -27.29 15.41
C ARG A 440 -11.10 -28.02 15.20
N ASN A 441 -11.07 -29.35 15.11
CA ASN A 441 -12.27 -30.15 14.86
C ASN A 441 -13.24 -30.21 16.06
N ALA A 442 -12.74 -30.12 17.29
CA ALA A 442 -13.58 -30.04 18.50
C ALA A 442 -14.21 -28.64 18.62
N PHE A 443 -13.41 -27.59 18.37
CA PHE A 443 -13.87 -26.20 18.32
C PHE A 443 -14.97 -25.99 17.27
N LEU A 444 -14.77 -26.45 16.03
CA LEU A 444 -15.78 -26.38 14.97
C LEU A 444 -17.06 -27.13 15.35
N LYS A 445 -16.95 -28.25 16.07
CA LYS A 445 -18.11 -29.07 16.49
C LYS A 445 -18.89 -28.43 17.65
N GLU A 446 -18.25 -27.69 18.55
CA GLU A 446 -18.94 -26.87 19.55
C GLU A 446 -19.55 -25.60 18.95
N ALA A 447 -18.82 -24.91 18.08
CA ALA A 447 -19.30 -23.76 17.32
C ALA A 447 -20.55 -24.10 16.47
N GLN A 448 -20.57 -25.28 15.83
CA GLN A 448 -21.73 -25.77 15.07
C GLN A 448 -22.94 -26.09 15.97
N LYS A 449 -22.73 -26.53 17.23
CA LYS A 449 -23.84 -26.71 18.18
C LYS A 449 -24.46 -25.37 18.57
N LEU A 450 -23.65 -24.33 18.75
CA LEU A 450 -24.13 -22.97 19.05
C LEU A 450 -24.92 -22.36 17.90
N ASN A 451 -24.57 -22.70 16.65
CA ASN A 451 -25.29 -22.30 15.44
C ASN A 451 -26.76 -22.80 15.41
N THR A 452 -27.11 -23.82 16.22
CA THR A 452 -28.49 -24.32 16.35
C THR A 452 -29.32 -23.61 17.43
N THR A 453 -28.68 -22.91 18.37
CA THR A 453 -29.34 -22.19 19.47
C THR A 453 -29.43 -20.69 19.24
N ILE A 454 -28.53 -20.10 18.44
CA ILE A 454 -28.45 -18.66 18.19
C ILE A 454 -28.29 -18.47 16.67
N SER A 455 -29.30 -17.90 16.02
CA SER A 455 -29.24 -17.58 14.59
C SER A 455 -28.29 -16.39 14.36
N GLY A 456 -27.19 -16.57 13.60
CA GLY A 456 -26.37 -15.43 13.16
C GLY A 456 -24.85 -15.62 13.09
N TYR A 457 -24.30 -16.81 13.31
CA TYR A 457 -22.85 -17.00 13.19
C TYR A 457 -22.41 -17.29 11.75
N THR A 458 -21.75 -16.33 11.10
CA THR A 458 -20.89 -16.59 9.92
C THR A 458 -19.43 -16.60 10.36
N PHE A 459 -18.78 -17.76 10.29
CA PHE A 459 -17.35 -17.88 10.54
C PHE A 459 -16.56 -17.46 9.28
N ASP A 460 -15.95 -16.28 9.29
CA ASP A 460 -14.94 -15.90 8.31
C ASP A 460 -13.56 -16.25 8.89
N LEU A 461 -12.95 -17.34 8.42
CA LEU A 461 -11.68 -17.90 8.95
C LEU A 461 -10.45 -17.37 8.18
N ASN A 462 -10.60 -16.30 7.40
CA ASN A 462 -9.58 -15.85 6.46
C ASN A 462 -8.53 -14.87 7.03
N ASP A 463 -8.72 -14.36 8.26
CA ASP A 463 -7.78 -13.39 8.85
C ASP A 463 -6.80 -14.07 9.82
N PHE A 464 -5.72 -14.63 9.26
CA PHE A 464 -4.51 -14.97 10.01
C PHE A 464 -3.52 -13.80 9.96
N ILE A 465 -3.32 -13.11 11.08
CA ILE A 465 -2.19 -12.18 11.26
C ILE A 465 -1.52 -12.52 12.59
N ASN A 466 -0.21 -12.85 12.55
CA ASN A 466 0.65 -13.10 13.72
C ASN A 466 0.21 -14.24 14.66
N ASP A 467 -0.11 -15.43 14.13
CA ASP A 467 -0.41 -16.64 14.93
C ASP A 467 -1.64 -16.52 15.88
N GLU A 468 -2.44 -15.46 15.79
CA GLU A 468 -3.75 -15.31 16.46
C GLU A 468 -4.89 -15.37 15.43
N LEU A 469 -5.99 -16.05 15.79
CA LEU A 469 -7.12 -16.29 14.90
C LEU A 469 -8.29 -15.37 15.28
N TYR A 470 -8.64 -14.44 14.39
CA TYR A 470 -9.77 -13.53 14.56
C TYR A 470 -10.98 -14.10 13.82
N VAL A 471 -12.08 -14.34 14.53
CA VAL A 471 -13.36 -14.75 13.91
C VAL A 471 -14.32 -13.58 14.04
N SER A 472 -14.77 -12.98 12.94
CA SER A 472 -15.74 -11.89 12.98
C SER A 472 -17.15 -12.34 12.58
N THR A 473 -18.15 -11.92 13.35
CA THR A 473 -19.59 -12.19 13.12
C THR A 473 -20.38 -10.89 13.24
N SER A 474 -21.23 -10.57 12.26
CA SER A 474 -22.06 -9.36 12.30
C SER A 474 -23.50 -9.71 12.68
N PHE A 475 -24.06 -9.09 13.71
CA PHE A 475 -25.47 -9.24 14.06
C PHE A 475 -26.30 -8.10 13.44
N GLN A 476 -27.32 -8.46 12.65
CA GLN A 476 -28.44 -7.58 12.37
C GLN A 476 -29.66 -8.15 13.07
N HIS A 477 -30.12 -7.50 14.14
CA HIS A 477 -31.41 -7.84 14.71
C HIS A 477 -32.48 -7.31 13.75
N MET A 478 -33.05 -8.18 12.90
CA MET A 478 -34.31 -7.86 12.25
C MET A 478 -35.40 -7.96 13.32
N THR A 479 -35.89 -6.81 13.77
CA THR A 479 -37.19 -6.76 14.46
C THR A 479 -38.23 -7.20 13.44
N HIS A 480 -38.73 -8.43 13.56
CA HIS A 480 -40.10 -8.68 13.11
C HIS A 480 -41.01 -7.83 13.99
N GLU A 481 -41.88 -7.05 13.35
CA GLU A 481 -42.99 -6.32 13.98
C GLU A 481 -43.74 -7.16 15.02
#